data_AF-A0A1H6WGW0-F1
#
_entry.id   AF-A0A1H6WGW0-F1
#
_cell.length_a   1.000
_cell.length_b   1.000
_cell.length_c   1.000
_cell.angle_alpha   90.00
_cell.angle_beta   90.00
_cell.angle_gamma   90.00
#
_symmetry.space_group_name_H-M   'P 1'
#
loop_
_entity.id
_entity.type
_entity.pdbx_description
1 polymer ?
#
loop_
_entity_poly.entity_id
_entity_poly.type
_entity_poly.pdbx_seq_one_letter_code
_entity_poly.pdbx_strand_id
1 'polypeptide(L)'
;MQAILCGRTLFGIVPIECRSQINDSGLECEQLMKHSFFGMSLFVLLALLISACGSEADSQNISVEKEFEEYRKNVLEPLDERSFEFAEMFNHSASIIEQPQEAHRYMEEEVIPFMEETRELATDAHDGLVNEEIRELNDTTIEYLDLTLDSLQKIAELSAIDVDTMDFDTVTEETYQKAVKLNEENIELQEKIERTGVEMDRQIDEILSKQ
;
A
#
# COMPACT_ATOMS: atom_id res chain seq x y z
N MET A 1 -15.55 -25.51 36.70
CA MET A 1 -14.73 -26.27 35.75
C MET A 1 -15.04 -25.73 34.37
N GLN A 2 -14.03 -25.12 33.73
CA GLN A 2 -13.85 -24.76 32.31
C GLN A 2 -14.86 -23.85 31.57
N ALA A 3 -14.23 -23.01 30.73
CA ALA A 3 -14.77 -21.99 29.84
C ALA A 3 -14.84 -22.47 28.38
N ILE A 4 -15.54 -21.71 27.51
CA ILE A 4 -15.04 -21.03 26.28
C ILE A 4 -16.17 -20.78 25.25
N LEU A 5 -16.16 -19.53 24.78
CA LEU A 5 -16.66 -18.86 23.56
C LEU A 5 -17.57 -19.58 22.54
N CYS A 6 -18.56 -18.82 22.03
CA CYS A 6 -18.60 -18.38 20.62
C CYS A 6 -19.69 -17.30 20.42
N GLY A 7 -19.30 -16.11 19.91
CA GLY A 7 -20.22 -15.04 19.51
C GLY A 7 -20.37 -14.98 18.00
N ARG A 8 -21.61 -14.96 17.50
CA ARG A 8 -21.96 -14.92 16.08
C ARG A 8 -23.06 -13.86 15.85
N THR A 9 -22.79 -12.94 14.92
CA THR A 9 -23.70 -12.23 13.97
C THR A 9 -25.00 -11.58 14.47
N LEU A 10 -25.14 -10.26 14.24
CA LEU A 10 -26.40 -9.49 14.12
C LEU A 10 -26.14 -8.30 13.16
N PHE A 11 -26.51 -8.37 11.87
CA PHE A 11 -27.73 -7.78 11.28
C PHE A 11 -27.99 -6.29 11.62
N GLY A 12 -28.11 -5.44 10.58
CA GLY A 12 -28.71 -4.10 10.70
C GLY A 12 -28.68 -3.26 9.41
N ILE A 13 -29.84 -3.09 8.78
CA ILE A 13 -30.17 -2.41 7.50
C ILE A 13 -30.36 -0.88 7.75
N VAL A 14 -30.06 0.08 6.86
CA VAL A 14 -30.97 0.84 5.93
C VAL A 14 -30.27 2.15 5.45
N PRO A 15 -30.50 2.63 4.20
CA PRO A 15 -29.86 3.80 3.58
C PRO A 15 -30.61 5.12 3.80
N ILE A 16 -29.96 6.27 3.56
CA ILE A 16 -30.59 7.61 3.65
C ILE A 16 -30.54 8.31 2.28
N GLU A 17 -31.70 8.39 1.64
CA GLU A 17 -32.09 9.47 0.72
C GLU A 17 -32.64 10.64 1.54
N CYS A 18 -32.17 11.87 1.28
CA CYS A 18 -32.84 13.08 1.75
C CYS A 18 -33.11 14.04 0.59
N ARG A 19 -34.37 14.03 0.16
CA ARG A 19 -35.06 15.10 -0.57
C ARG A 19 -35.61 16.09 0.46
N SER A 20 -35.40 17.39 0.29
CA SER A 20 -36.25 18.41 0.92
C SER A 20 -36.71 19.45 -0.11
N GLN A 21 -38.03 19.64 -0.15
CA GLN A 21 -38.72 20.73 -0.83
C GLN A 21 -38.92 21.85 0.20
N ILE A 22 -38.59 23.09 -0.16
CA ILE A 22 -39.21 24.30 0.40
C ILE A 22 -39.47 25.24 -0.78
N ASN A 23 -40.74 25.47 -1.07
CA ASN A 23 -41.24 26.53 -1.95
C ASN A 23 -42.35 27.21 -1.15
N ASP A 24 -42.17 28.47 -0.77
CA ASP A 24 -43.21 29.48 -1.01
C ASP A 24 -42.70 30.92 -0.76
N SER A 25 -43.39 31.84 -1.42
CA SER A 25 -43.36 33.30 -1.33
C SER A 25 -42.20 34.05 -2.00
N GLY A 26 -42.49 34.58 -3.19
CA GLY A 26 -41.87 35.79 -3.72
C GLY A 26 -42.65 37.04 -3.29
N LEU A 27 -41.97 38.19 -3.24
CA LEU A 27 -42.29 39.37 -4.05
C LEU A 27 -41.22 40.46 -3.84
N GLU A 28 -40.76 41.02 -4.96
CA GLU A 28 -40.38 42.42 -5.20
C GLU A 28 -39.25 43.08 -4.38
N CYS A 29 -38.13 43.37 -5.06
CA CYS A 29 -37.90 44.76 -5.46
C CYS A 29 -36.95 44.86 -6.67
N GLU A 30 -37.40 45.69 -7.59
CA GLU A 30 -36.89 45.94 -8.92
C GLU A 30 -35.69 46.89 -8.88
N GLN A 31 -34.74 46.65 -9.80
CA GLN A 31 -33.89 47.63 -10.47
C GLN A 31 -33.18 48.70 -9.62
N LEU A 32 -31.85 48.56 -9.49
CA LEU A 32 -30.94 49.67 -9.76
C LEU A 32 -29.52 49.18 -10.04
N MET A 33 -28.95 49.69 -11.13
CA MET A 33 -27.52 49.68 -11.47
C MET A 33 -26.93 48.44 -12.16
N LYS A 34 -27.46 48.18 -13.38
CA LYS A 34 -26.61 47.83 -14.53
C LYS A 34 -25.55 48.92 -14.71
N HIS A 35 -24.34 48.72 -14.17
CA HIS A 35 -23.04 49.20 -14.68
C HIS A 35 -21.90 49.18 -13.63
N SER A 36 -22.03 48.45 -12.52
CA SER A 36 -20.94 48.31 -11.53
C SER A 36 -20.69 46.87 -11.06
N PHE A 37 -21.12 45.87 -11.85
CA PHE A 37 -21.03 44.45 -11.47
C PHE A 37 -19.73 43.75 -11.93
N PHE A 38 -19.02 44.31 -12.92
CA PHE A 38 -17.84 43.62 -13.48
C PHE A 38 -16.57 43.79 -12.62
N GLY A 39 -16.48 44.87 -11.84
CA GLY A 39 -15.30 45.14 -10.98
C GLY A 39 -15.35 44.47 -9.60
N MET A 40 -16.54 44.35 -8.99
CA MET A 40 -16.66 43.73 -7.66
C MET A 40 -16.67 42.19 -7.70
N SER A 41 -17.09 41.57 -8.81
CA SER A 41 -17.04 40.11 -8.95
C SER A 41 -15.61 39.56 -8.97
N LEU A 42 -14.63 40.33 -9.45
CA LEU A 42 -13.23 39.88 -9.53
C LEU A 42 -12.55 39.91 -8.15
N PHE A 43 -12.89 40.87 -7.29
CA PHE A 43 -12.36 40.95 -5.92
C PHE A 43 -12.94 39.87 -5.01
N VAL A 44 -14.20 39.47 -5.21
CA VAL A 44 -14.82 38.35 -4.48
C VAL A 44 -14.23 37.01 -4.93
N LEU A 45 -13.93 36.84 -6.23
CA LEU A 45 -13.23 35.65 -6.74
C LEU A 45 -11.77 35.58 -6.26
N LEU A 46 -11.06 36.71 -6.16
CA LEU A 46 -9.72 36.72 -5.57
C LEU A 46 -9.74 36.45 -4.07
N ALA A 47 -10.72 36.97 -3.32
CA ALA A 47 -10.83 36.72 -1.87
C ALA A 47 -11.15 35.25 -1.55
N LEU A 48 -11.91 34.56 -2.41
CA LEU A 48 -12.16 33.11 -2.29
C LEU A 48 -10.91 32.26 -2.61
N LEU A 49 -9.92 32.80 -3.31
CA LEU A 49 -8.65 32.12 -3.58
C LEU A 49 -7.62 32.29 -2.45
N ILE A 50 -7.82 33.23 -1.51
CA ILE A 50 -6.94 33.39 -0.33
C ILE A 50 -7.46 32.57 0.86
N SER A 51 -8.73 32.19 0.89
CA SER A 51 -9.28 31.30 1.94
C SER A 51 -8.97 29.81 1.75
N ALA A 52 -8.27 29.43 0.66
CA ALA A 52 -7.80 28.06 0.43
C ALA A 52 -6.29 27.89 0.69
N CYS A 53 -5.62 28.91 1.24
CA CYS A 53 -4.24 28.81 1.74
C CYS A 53 -4.21 29.15 3.24
N GLY A 54 -5.13 28.53 3.98
CA GLY A 54 -5.40 28.79 5.39
C GLY A 54 -5.96 27.56 6.10
N SER A 55 -5.32 26.42 5.90
CA SER A 55 -5.16 25.48 7.01
C SER A 55 -3.70 25.59 7.41
N GLU A 56 -3.45 26.40 8.44
CA GLU A 56 -2.34 26.09 9.34
C GLU A 56 -2.48 24.59 9.62
N ALA A 57 -1.49 23.83 9.15
CA ALA A 57 -1.37 22.46 9.57
C ALA A 57 -1.31 22.49 11.09
N ASP A 58 -2.28 21.84 11.74
CA ASP A 58 -2.19 21.36 13.13
C ASP A 58 -1.07 20.30 13.27
N SER A 59 0.02 20.45 12.52
CA SER A 59 1.18 19.57 12.54
C SER A 59 2.05 19.99 13.71
N GLN A 60 1.84 19.36 14.87
CA GLN A 60 2.94 18.97 15.78
C GLN A 60 2.51 18.20 17.04
N ASN A 61 1.26 17.74 17.18
CA ASN A 61 0.87 16.98 18.37
C ASN A 61 -0.16 15.87 18.10
N ILE A 62 0.09 15.04 17.08
CA ILE A 62 -0.60 13.75 16.98
C ILE A 62 0.06 12.77 17.98
N SER A 63 -0.73 12.12 18.83
CA SER A 63 -0.21 11.10 19.74
C SER A 63 0.25 9.88 18.94
N VAL A 64 1.24 9.16 19.46
CA VAL A 64 1.73 7.90 18.88
C VAL A 64 0.57 6.94 18.62
N GLU A 65 -0.34 6.77 19.59
CA GLU A 65 -1.52 5.90 19.44
C GLU A 65 -2.40 6.29 18.24
N LYS A 66 -2.69 7.59 18.09
CA LYS A 66 -3.58 8.06 17.03
C LYS A 66 -2.91 7.93 15.66
N GLU A 67 -1.64 8.31 15.55
CA GLU A 67 -0.91 8.18 14.30
C GLU A 67 -0.69 6.70 13.93
N PHE A 68 -0.46 5.83 14.93
CA PHE A 68 -0.32 4.40 14.69
C PHE A 68 -1.63 3.79 14.18
N GLU A 69 -2.78 4.19 14.71
CA GLU A 69 -4.07 3.73 14.21
C GLU A 69 -4.32 4.20 12.77
N GLU A 70 -3.94 5.43 12.43
CA GLU A 70 -3.99 5.94 11.05
C GLU A 70 -3.04 5.17 10.13
N TYR A 71 -1.79 4.91 10.56
CA TYR A 71 -0.81 4.11 9.83
C TYR A 71 -1.28 2.66 9.65
N ARG A 72 -1.78 2.02 10.71
CA ARG A 72 -2.30 0.65 10.70
C ARG A 72 -3.42 0.51 9.67
N LYS A 73 -4.38 1.44 9.66
CA LYS A 73 -5.52 1.40 8.74
C LYS A 73 -5.16 1.71 7.29
N ASN A 74 -4.23 2.63 7.07
CA ASN A 74 -3.94 3.14 5.71
C ASN A 74 -2.75 2.42 5.05
N VAL A 75 -1.90 1.74 5.82
CA VAL A 75 -0.71 1.05 5.33
C VAL A 75 -0.75 -0.43 5.72
N LEU A 76 -0.74 -0.77 7.01
CA LEU A 76 -0.60 -2.17 7.43
C LEU A 76 -1.78 -3.06 7.03
N GLU A 77 -3.03 -2.59 7.19
CA GLU A 77 -4.23 -3.33 6.77
C GLU A 77 -4.25 -3.56 5.24
N PRO A 78 -4.02 -2.53 4.38
CA PRO A 78 -3.85 -2.76 2.95
C PRO A 78 -2.69 -3.70 2.58
N LEU A 79 -1.56 -3.64 3.29
CA LEU A 79 -0.45 -4.57 3.07
C LEU A 79 -0.83 -6.01 3.44
N ASP A 80 -1.56 -6.21 4.54
CA ASP A 80 -2.10 -7.51 4.93
C ASP A 80 -3.07 -8.05 3.87
N GLU A 81 -4.00 -7.23 3.38
CA GLU A 81 -4.91 -7.60 2.28
C GLU A 81 -4.16 -8.00 1.01
N ARG A 82 -3.15 -7.22 0.61
CA ARG A 82 -2.32 -7.52 -0.57
C ARG A 82 -1.44 -8.75 -0.39
N SER A 83 -1.09 -9.12 0.85
CA SER A 83 -0.34 -10.35 1.12
C SER A 83 -1.12 -11.61 0.70
N PHE A 84 -2.46 -11.60 0.84
CA PHE A 84 -3.30 -12.70 0.39
C PHE A 84 -3.32 -12.80 -1.13
N GLU A 85 -3.45 -11.68 -1.82
CA GLU A 85 -3.41 -11.62 -3.29
C GLU A 85 -2.04 -12.06 -3.80
N PHE A 86 -0.95 -11.59 -3.19
CA PHE A 86 0.41 -12.06 -3.50
C PHE A 86 0.55 -13.58 -3.35
N ALA A 87 0.00 -14.16 -2.27
CA ALA A 87 0.02 -15.60 -2.08
C ALA A 87 -0.77 -16.35 -3.16
N GLU A 88 -1.91 -15.83 -3.61
CA GLU A 88 -2.66 -16.39 -4.74
C GLU A 88 -1.87 -16.31 -6.05
N MET A 89 -1.25 -15.17 -6.32
CA MET A 89 -0.40 -14.98 -7.49
C MET A 89 0.80 -15.93 -7.47
N PHE A 90 1.48 -16.06 -6.34
CA PHE A 90 2.62 -16.97 -6.20
C PHE A 90 2.21 -18.44 -6.37
N ASN A 91 1.05 -18.84 -5.83
CA ASN A 91 0.48 -20.16 -6.07
C ASN A 91 0.15 -20.40 -7.56
N HIS A 92 -0.35 -19.37 -8.26
CA HIS A 92 -0.56 -19.47 -9.70
C HIS A 92 0.77 -19.66 -10.44
N SER A 93 1.80 -18.88 -10.11
CA SER A 93 3.15 -19.04 -10.66
C SER A 93 3.70 -20.45 -10.47
N ALA A 94 3.50 -21.05 -9.28
CA ALA A 94 3.90 -22.42 -9.01
C ALA A 94 3.12 -23.45 -9.85
N SER A 95 1.84 -23.18 -10.16
CA SER A 95 1.01 -24.06 -10.99
C SER A 95 1.42 -24.11 -12.46
N ILE A 96 2.11 -23.07 -12.95
CA ILE A 96 2.58 -22.96 -14.33
C ILE A 96 4.10 -23.18 -14.47
N ILE A 97 4.79 -23.63 -13.42
CA ILE A 97 6.26 -23.76 -13.39
C ILE A 97 6.83 -24.69 -14.46
N GLU A 98 6.06 -25.72 -14.86
CA GLU A 98 6.41 -26.65 -15.94
C GLU A 98 6.30 -26.01 -17.34
N GLN A 99 5.88 -24.74 -17.42
CA GLN A 99 5.83 -23.92 -18.63
C GLN A 99 6.78 -22.71 -18.47
N PRO A 100 8.10 -22.87 -18.64
CA PRO A 100 9.09 -21.87 -18.24
C PRO A 100 8.85 -20.47 -18.83
N GLN A 101 8.44 -20.39 -20.09
CA GLN A 101 8.15 -19.13 -20.78
C GLN A 101 6.91 -18.41 -20.25
N GLU A 102 5.91 -19.17 -19.78
CA GLU A 102 4.70 -18.62 -19.18
C GLU A 102 4.97 -18.19 -17.74
N ALA A 103 5.65 -19.04 -16.97
CA ALA A 103 6.04 -18.75 -15.59
C ALA A 103 6.95 -17.52 -15.48
N HIS A 104 7.98 -17.43 -16.32
CA HIS A 104 8.89 -16.28 -16.36
C HIS A 104 8.13 -14.99 -16.67
N ARG A 105 7.28 -15.00 -17.69
CA ARG A 105 6.49 -13.83 -18.08
C ARG A 105 5.50 -13.41 -17.00
N TYR A 106 4.81 -14.36 -16.37
CA TYR A 106 3.88 -14.05 -15.29
C TYR A 106 4.60 -13.43 -14.08
N MET A 107 5.82 -13.90 -13.77
CA MET A 107 6.64 -13.29 -12.73
C MET A 107 7.02 -11.83 -13.07
N GLU A 108 7.46 -11.56 -14.30
CA GLU A 108 7.90 -10.23 -14.73
C GLU A 108 6.75 -9.24 -14.98
N GLU A 109 5.65 -9.70 -15.57
CA GLU A 109 4.54 -8.83 -16.03
C GLU A 109 3.43 -8.68 -14.99
N GLU A 110 3.31 -9.60 -14.03
CA GLU A 110 2.23 -9.56 -13.03
C GLU A 110 2.77 -9.54 -11.59
N VAL A 111 3.57 -10.52 -11.18
CA VAL A 111 3.96 -10.68 -9.76
C VAL A 111 4.87 -9.55 -9.27
N ILE A 112 5.94 -9.25 -10.00
CA ILE A 112 6.89 -8.19 -9.62
C ILE A 112 6.19 -6.82 -9.62
N PRO A 113 5.47 -6.40 -10.68
CA PRO A 113 4.75 -5.13 -10.69
C PRO A 113 3.74 -5.00 -9.55
N PHE A 114 3.01 -6.07 -9.23
CA PHE A 114 2.10 -6.07 -8.08
C PHE A 114 2.82 -5.78 -6.77
N MET A 115 4.02 -6.34 -6.58
CA MET A 115 4.83 -6.09 -5.38
C MET A 115 5.46 -4.70 -5.37
N GLU A 116 5.80 -4.13 -6.53
CA GLU A 116 6.26 -2.75 -6.65
C GLU A 116 5.15 -1.78 -6.21
N GLU A 117 3.92 -1.95 -6.72
CA GLU A 117 2.75 -1.19 -6.27
C GLU A 117 2.46 -1.37 -4.77
N THR A 118 2.69 -2.57 -4.24
CA THR A 118 2.51 -2.87 -2.80
C THR A 118 3.51 -2.05 -1.97
N ARG A 119 4.76 -1.99 -2.40
CA ARG A 119 5.83 -1.23 -1.75
C ARG A 119 5.57 0.28 -1.78
N GLU A 120 4.92 0.78 -2.83
CA GLU A 120 4.55 2.20 -2.93
C GLU A 120 3.63 2.64 -1.78
N LEU A 121 2.75 1.77 -1.25
CA LEU A 121 1.89 2.10 -0.11
C LEU A 121 2.69 2.56 1.13
N ALA A 122 3.76 1.84 1.47
CA ALA A 122 4.62 2.17 2.60
C ALA A 122 5.51 3.39 2.29
N THR A 123 6.01 3.47 1.06
CA THR A 123 6.88 4.58 0.63
C THR A 123 6.15 5.91 0.60
N ASP A 124 4.94 5.95 0.02
CA ASP A 124 4.11 7.15 -0.08
C ASP A 124 3.66 7.67 1.29
N ALA A 125 3.47 6.76 2.25
CA ALA A 125 3.13 7.12 3.62
C ALA A 125 4.31 7.72 4.40
N HIS A 126 5.55 7.39 4.04
CA HIS A 126 6.73 7.64 4.88
C HIS A 126 6.94 9.12 5.22
N ASP A 127 6.85 10.00 4.22
CA ASP A 127 7.07 11.44 4.40
C ASP A 127 5.98 12.13 5.25
N GLY A 128 4.81 11.48 5.39
CA GLY A 128 3.68 11.98 6.17
C GLY A 128 3.75 11.66 7.66
N LEU A 129 4.66 10.76 8.07
CA LEU A 129 4.77 10.28 9.45
C LEU A 129 5.55 11.28 10.33
N VAL A 130 5.04 11.53 11.53
CA VAL A 130 5.54 12.54 12.48
C VAL A 130 6.21 11.89 13.69
N ASN A 131 5.66 10.81 14.23
CA ASN A 131 6.25 10.09 15.37
C ASN A 131 7.37 9.15 14.92
N GLU A 132 8.54 9.28 15.56
CA GLU A 132 9.74 8.52 15.21
C GLU A 132 9.53 7.00 15.30
N GLU A 133 8.80 6.53 16.32
CA GLU A 133 8.52 5.09 16.49
C GLU A 133 7.75 4.51 15.29
N ILE A 134 6.88 5.30 14.67
CA ILE A 134 6.09 4.86 13.50
C ILE A 134 6.91 5.02 12.22
N ARG A 135 7.80 6.03 12.14
CA ARG A 135 8.76 6.17 11.04
C ARG A 135 9.73 5.00 10.98
N GLU A 136 10.30 4.61 12.12
CA GLU A 136 11.18 3.44 12.24
C GLU A 136 10.45 2.13 11.86
N LEU A 137 9.17 1.99 12.27
CA LEU A 137 8.33 0.87 11.83
C LEU A 137 8.12 0.86 10.31
N ASN A 138 7.84 2.02 9.73
CA ASN A 138 7.65 2.12 8.29
C ASN A 138 8.96 1.92 7.51
N ASP A 139 10.10 2.37 8.04
CA ASP A 139 11.43 2.07 7.47
C ASP A 139 11.68 0.56 7.42
N THR A 140 11.38 -0.14 8.51
CA THR A 140 11.50 -1.60 8.58
C THR A 140 10.51 -2.30 7.63
N THR A 141 9.31 -1.74 7.48
CA THR A 141 8.28 -2.22 6.54
C THR A 141 8.74 -2.06 5.09
N ILE A 142 9.32 -0.91 4.73
CA ILE A 142 9.88 -0.66 3.40
C ILE A 142 11.05 -1.61 3.13
N GLU A 143 11.95 -1.81 4.10
CA GLU A 143 13.07 -2.76 3.97
C GLU A 143 12.57 -4.19 3.72
N TYR A 144 11.54 -4.64 4.45
CA TYR A 144 10.93 -5.95 4.23
C TYR A 144 10.39 -6.12 2.80
N LEU A 145 9.70 -5.11 2.29
CA LEU A 145 9.12 -5.12 0.94
C LEU A 145 10.22 -5.05 -0.14
N ASP A 146 11.28 -4.27 0.09
CA ASP A 146 12.46 -4.20 -0.79
C ASP A 146 13.18 -5.55 -0.87
N LEU A 147 13.44 -6.19 0.26
CA LEU A 147 14.07 -7.51 0.29
C LEU A 147 13.22 -8.57 -0.43
N THR A 148 11.89 -8.48 -0.29
CA THR A 148 10.95 -9.36 -0.98
C THR A 148 10.99 -9.15 -2.48
N LEU A 149 11.01 -7.90 -2.94
CA LEU A 149 11.16 -7.55 -4.36
C LEU A 149 12.48 -8.05 -4.93
N ASP A 150 13.59 -7.84 -4.23
CA ASP A 150 14.91 -8.35 -4.63
C ASP A 150 14.87 -9.88 -4.80
N SER A 151 14.21 -10.59 -3.87
CA SER A 151 14.05 -12.05 -3.94
C SER A 151 13.24 -12.48 -5.17
N LEU A 152 12.15 -11.78 -5.48
CA LEU A 152 11.33 -12.04 -6.67
C LEU A 152 12.11 -11.78 -7.96
N GLN A 153 12.93 -10.73 -8.01
CA GLN A 153 13.82 -10.48 -9.14
C GLN A 153 14.83 -11.62 -9.32
N LYS A 154 15.37 -12.18 -8.24
CA LYS A 154 16.26 -13.36 -8.33
C LYS A 154 15.52 -14.60 -8.85
N ILE A 155 14.27 -14.80 -8.45
CA ILE A 155 13.42 -15.87 -8.99
C ILE A 155 13.15 -15.65 -10.49
N ALA A 156 12.88 -14.41 -10.91
CA ALA A 156 12.72 -14.08 -12.32
C ALA A 156 14.02 -14.32 -13.13
N GLU A 157 15.18 -13.92 -12.60
CA GLU A 157 16.48 -14.20 -13.22
C GLU A 157 16.77 -15.71 -13.35
N LEU A 158 16.39 -16.51 -12.34
CA LEU A 158 16.48 -17.97 -12.41
C LEU A 158 15.56 -18.54 -13.48
N SER A 159 14.31 -18.10 -13.53
CA SER A 159 13.34 -18.56 -14.54
C SER A 159 13.78 -18.20 -15.97
N ALA A 160 14.48 -17.07 -16.16
CA ALA A 160 15.06 -16.70 -17.46
C ALA A 160 16.13 -17.70 -17.90
N ILE A 161 16.94 -18.22 -16.97
CA ILE A 161 17.91 -19.28 -17.28
C ILE A 161 17.19 -20.56 -17.70
N ASP A 162 16.09 -20.94 -17.03
CA ASP A 162 15.29 -22.11 -17.40
C ASP A 162 14.67 -21.97 -18.81
N VAL A 163 14.22 -20.76 -19.16
CA VAL A 163 13.75 -20.44 -20.52
C VAL A 163 14.87 -20.57 -21.55
N ASP A 164 16.04 -20.00 -21.26
CA ASP A 164 17.20 -20.02 -22.17
C ASP A 164 17.80 -21.43 -22.32
N THR A 165 17.63 -22.27 -21.29
CA THR A 165 18.21 -23.63 -21.22
C THR A 165 17.22 -24.77 -21.46
N MET A 166 16.02 -24.44 -21.97
CA MET A 166 14.94 -25.40 -22.21
C MET A 166 15.35 -26.53 -23.17
N ASP A 167 16.30 -26.28 -24.08
CA ASP A 167 16.94 -27.29 -24.92
C ASP A 167 18.23 -27.79 -24.27
N PHE A 168 18.33 -29.10 -23.98
CA PHE A 168 19.47 -29.70 -23.23
C PHE A 168 20.87 -29.34 -23.76
N ASP A 169 21.00 -29.08 -25.06
CA ASP A 169 22.27 -28.71 -25.72
C ASP A 169 22.75 -27.27 -25.39
N THR A 170 21.94 -26.48 -24.69
CA THR A 170 22.22 -25.09 -24.32
C THR A 170 22.66 -24.92 -22.86
N VAL A 171 22.59 -25.99 -22.05
CA VAL A 171 23.10 -25.99 -20.68
C VAL A 171 24.63 -26.00 -20.72
N THR A 172 25.23 -24.94 -20.17
CA THR A 172 26.68 -24.81 -20.01
C THR A 172 27.06 -24.80 -18.53
N GLU A 173 28.35 -25.03 -18.24
CA GLU A 173 28.87 -24.84 -16.87
C GLU A 173 28.62 -23.40 -16.38
N GLU A 174 28.72 -22.41 -17.28
CA GLU A 174 28.50 -21.00 -16.95
C GLU A 174 27.05 -20.74 -16.52
N THR A 175 26.06 -21.25 -17.28
CA THR A 175 24.64 -21.09 -16.94
C THR A 175 24.29 -21.83 -15.64
N TYR A 176 24.88 -23.01 -15.42
CA TYR A 176 24.72 -23.75 -14.18
C TYR A 176 25.27 -22.98 -12.96
N GLN A 177 26.51 -22.47 -13.05
CA GLN A 177 27.11 -21.70 -11.96
C GLN A 177 26.35 -20.39 -11.69
N LYS A 178 25.83 -19.74 -12.73
CA LYS A 178 24.96 -18.57 -12.58
C LYS A 178 23.69 -18.94 -11.79
N ALA A 179 23.02 -20.03 -12.15
CA ALA A 179 21.82 -20.48 -11.45
C ALA A 179 22.10 -20.84 -9.98
N VAL A 180 23.21 -21.54 -9.70
CA VAL A 180 23.63 -21.83 -8.32
C VAL A 180 23.81 -20.55 -7.51
N LYS A 181 24.56 -19.57 -8.05
CA LYS A 181 24.80 -18.28 -7.37
C LYS A 181 23.51 -17.52 -7.09
N LEU A 182 22.60 -17.43 -8.06
CA LEU A 182 21.32 -16.76 -7.88
C LEU A 182 20.46 -17.44 -6.80
N ASN A 183 20.47 -18.77 -6.75
CA ASN A 183 19.76 -19.52 -5.72
C ASN A 183 20.37 -19.31 -4.32
N GLU A 184 21.71 -19.28 -4.20
CA GLU A 184 22.40 -18.94 -2.94
C GLU A 184 22.06 -17.52 -2.47
N GLU A 185 22.14 -16.52 -3.36
CA GLU A 185 21.73 -15.14 -3.07
C GLU A 185 20.27 -15.06 -2.63
N ASN A 186 19.38 -15.82 -3.27
CA ASN A 186 17.97 -15.86 -2.92
C ASN A 186 17.72 -16.46 -1.53
N ILE A 187 18.45 -17.52 -1.15
CA ILE A 187 18.38 -18.08 0.20
C ILE A 187 18.81 -17.05 1.26
N GLU A 188 19.89 -16.31 1.01
CA GLU A 188 20.32 -15.25 1.93
C GLU A 188 19.29 -14.11 2.07
N LEU A 189 18.58 -13.79 0.98
CA LEU A 189 17.47 -12.82 1.01
C LEU A 189 16.31 -13.34 1.86
N GLN A 190 15.93 -14.61 1.72
CA GLN A 190 14.86 -15.22 2.54
C GLN A 190 15.18 -15.15 4.04
N GLU A 191 16.43 -15.43 4.44
CA GLU A 191 16.86 -15.27 5.84
C GLU A 191 16.83 -13.81 6.33
N LYS A 192 17.01 -12.82 5.45
CA LYS A 192 16.87 -11.41 5.81
C LYS A 192 15.40 -11.04 5.94
N ILE A 193 14.55 -11.44 4.98
CA ILE A 193 13.10 -11.23 5.01
C ILE A 193 12.50 -11.75 6.32
N GLU A 194 12.83 -12.99 6.71
CA GLU A 194 12.34 -13.57 7.98
C GLU A 194 12.77 -12.73 9.20
N ARG A 195 14.03 -12.30 9.25
CA ARG A 195 14.54 -11.47 10.36
C ARG A 195 13.90 -10.10 10.40
N THR A 196 13.73 -9.45 9.25
CA THR A 196 13.09 -8.12 9.17
C THR A 196 11.61 -8.21 9.53
N GLY A 197 10.90 -9.28 9.14
CA GLY A 197 9.52 -9.51 9.56
C GLY A 197 9.37 -9.67 11.08
N VAL A 198 10.26 -10.43 11.72
CA VAL A 198 10.29 -10.54 13.20
C VAL A 198 10.56 -9.19 13.88
N GLU A 199 11.41 -8.37 13.28
CA GLU A 199 11.70 -7.02 13.79
C GLU A 199 10.50 -6.09 13.66
N MET A 200 9.74 -6.15 12.56
CA MET A 200 8.48 -5.42 12.40
C MET A 200 7.46 -5.81 13.47
N ASP A 201 7.26 -7.11 13.69
CA ASP A 201 6.34 -7.62 14.71
C ASP A 201 6.74 -7.12 16.11
N ARG A 202 8.04 -7.15 16.42
CA ARG A 202 8.58 -6.62 17.68
C ARG A 202 8.27 -5.14 17.85
N GLN A 203 8.44 -4.32 16.81
CA GLN A 203 8.17 -2.88 16.85
C GLN A 203 6.67 -2.59 17.02
N ILE A 204 5.80 -3.34 16.34
CA ILE A 204 4.34 -3.26 16.51
C ILE A 204 3.96 -3.56 17.97
N ASP A 205 4.47 -4.65 18.53
CA ASP A 205 4.21 -5.04 19.92
C ASP A 205 4.67 -3.97 20.92
N GLU A 206 5.84 -3.35 20.68
CA GLU A 206 6.34 -2.26 21.51
C GLU A 206 5.44 -1.03 21.49
N ILE A 207 4.97 -0.63 20.30
CA ILE A 207 4.03 0.49 20.14
C ILE A 207 2.71 0.19 20.87
N LEU A 208 2.17 -1.03 20.72
CA LEU A 208 0.93 -1.46 21.38
C LEU A 208 1.07 -1.55 22.90
N SER A 209 2.23 -1.94 23.41
CA SER A 209 2.48 -2.06 24.85
C SER A 209 2.57 -0.72 25.60
N LYS A 210 2.76 0.38 24.87
CA LYS A 210 2.85 1.75 25.42
C LYS A 210 1.51 2.47 25.49
N GLN A 211 0.44 1.86 24.98
CA GLN A 211 -0.94 2.36 24.99
C GLN A 211 -1.68 1.94 26.27
#